data_AF-A0A7S3VVG8-F1
#
_entry.id   AF-A0A7S3VVG8-F1
#
_cell.length_a   1.000
_cell.length_b   1.000
_cell.length_c   1.000
_cell.angle_alpha   90.00
_cell.angle_beta   90.00
_cell.angle_gamma   90.00
#
_symmetry.space_group_name_H-M   'P 1'
#
loop_
_entity.id
_entity.type
_entity.pdbx_description
1 polymer ?
#
loop_
_entity_poly.entity_id
_entity_poly.type
_entity_poly.pdbx_seq_one_letter_code
_entity_poly.pdbx_strand_id
1 'polypeptide(L)'
;ETGDLFPMPESGENMLLKRNDIDFECTLPVGGKLWGKGFLYLSTKRIIFVAVKKSCRQDFKSFEIPLGTMRSPKFNQPIFGANYLSGKARPASGQDQGGPLAGGSAPFSLTFNAGGCG
;
A
#
# COMPACT_ATOMS: atom_id res chain seq x y z
N GLU A 1 10.81 7.42 -22.83
CA GLU A 1 9.40 7.22 -22.43
C GLU A 1 9.37 6.14 -21.36
N THR A 2 9.26 6.54 -20.10
CA THR A 2 9.22 5.58 -18.99
C THR A 2 7.76 5.16 -18.85
N GLY A 3 7.40 4.02 -19.45
CA GLY A 3 6.04 3.49 -19.33
C GLY A 3 5.67 3.35 -17.85
N ASP A 4 4.53 3.92 -17.47
CA ASP A 4 4.01 3.80 -16.11
C ASP A 4 3.89 2.32 -15.72
N LEU A 5 4.47 1.93 -14.59
CA LEU A 5 4.35 0.56 -14.08
C LEU A 5 2.88 0.27 -13.75
N PHE A 6 2.33 -0.76 -14.39
CA PHE A 6 0.96 -1.22 -14.19
C PHE A 6 0.99 -2.61 -13.53
N PRO A 7 0.31 -2.80 -12.37
CA PRO A 7 0.24 -4.11 -11.72
C PRO A 7 -0.47 -5.12 -12.61
N MET A 8 0.05 -6.35 -12.65
CA MET A 8 -0.61 -7.44 -13.37
C MET A 8 -1.89 -7.86 -12.60
N PRO A 9 -3.08 -7.77 -13.21
CA PRO A 9 -4.32 -8.22 -12.57
C PRO A 9 -4.33 -9.75 -12.38
N GLU A 10 -4.85 -10.22 -11.25
CA GLU A 10 -5.18 -11.63 -11.05
C GLU A 10 -6.42 -12.04 -11.85
N SER A 11 -6.65 -13.35 -11.98
CA SER A 11 -7.89 -13.86 -12.58
C SER A 11 -9.13 -13.32 -11.86
N GLY A 12 -10.05 -12.71 -12.60
CA GLY A 12 -11.27 -12.08 -12.10
C GLY A 12 -11.05 -10.78 -11.30
N GLU A 13 -9.84 -10.22 -11.27
CA GLU A 13 -9.54 -8.92 -10.66
C GLU A 13 -9.77 -7.78 -11.65
N ASN A 14 -10.54 -6.77 -11.25
CA ASN A 14 -10.74 -5.56 -12.05
C ASN A 14 -10.01 -4.39 -11.40
N MET A 15 -9.26 -3.61 -12.19
CA MET A 15 -8.63 -2.37 -11.74
C MET A 15 -9.65 -1.25 -11.75
N LEU A 16 -9.85 -0.60 -10.61
CA LEU A 16 -10.91 0.40 -10.41
C LEU A 16 -10.38 1.81 -10.59
N LEU A 17 -9.23 2.13 -10.00
CA LEU A 17 -8.63 3.47 -10.11
C LEU A 17 -7.12 3.46 -9.88
N LYS A 18 -6.48 4.56 -10.30
CA LYS A 18 -5.09 4.92 -10.02
C LYS A 18 -5.07 6.29 -9.32
N ARG A 19 -4.27 6.43 -8.27
CA ARG A 19 -3.96 7.72 -7.64
C ARG A 19 -2.46 7.98 -7.67
N ASN A 20 -2.09 9.16 -8.15
CA ASN A 20 -0.71 9.61 -8.16
C ASN A 20 -0.35 10.30 -6.84
N ASP A 21 0.95 10.49 -6.63
CA ASP A 21 1.52 11.24 -5.51
C ASP A 21 1.10 10.73 -4.13
N ILE A 22 1.27 9.42 -3.95
CA ILE A 22 1.00 8.72 -2.71
C ILE A 22 2.30 8.58 -1.92
N ASP A 23 2.25 8.98 -0.65
CA ASP A 23 3.25 8.60 0.33
C ASP A 23 2.78 7.35 1.06
N PHE A 24 3.61 6.31 1.03
CA PHE A 24 3.35 5.05 1.71
C PHE A 24 4.32 4.89 2.88
N GLU A 25 3.78 4.43 4.00
CA GLU A 25 4.58 3.92 5.12
C GLU A 25 3.98 2.63 5.65
N CYS A 26 4.84 1.69 6.06
CA CYS A 26 4.43 0.45 6.70
C CYS A 26 5.51 -0.02 7.67
N THR A 27 5.11 -0.37 8.89
CA THR A 27 6.03 -0.95 9.89
C THR A 27 5.86 -2.45 9.90
N LEU A 28 6.84 -3.17 9.36
CA LEU A 28 6.82 -4.62 9.30
C LEU A 28 7.09 -5.24 10.68
N PRO A 29 6.48 -6.40 11.01
CA PRO A 29 6.83 -7.18 12.19
C PRO A 29 8.32 -7.56 12.20
N VAL A 30 8.87 -7.88 11.02
CA VAL A 30 10.27 -8.22 10.81
C VAL A 30 10.79 -7.45 9.60
N GLY A 31 11.95 -6.80 9.70
CA GLY A 31 12.55 -6.04 8.60
C GLY A 31 12.34 -4.52 8.64
N GLY A 32 11.77 -3.98 9.72
CA GLY A 32 11.74 -2.55 9.99
C GLY A 32 10.67 -1.77 9.22
N LYS A 33 10.88 -0.45 9.08
CA LYS A 33 9.94 0.46 8.42
C LYS A 33 10.19 0.51 6.91
N LEU A 34 9.16 0.20 6.13
CA LEU A 34 9.10 0.49 4.71
C LEU A 34 8.47 1.86 4.49
N TRP A 35 9.04 2.65 3.59
CA TRP A 35 8.42 3.88 3.12
C TRP A 35 8.79 4.15 1.66
N GLY A 36 7.94 4.87 0.95
CA GLY A 36 8.22 5.29 -0.42
C GLY A 36 7.20 6.27 -0.96
N LYS A 37 7.57 6.94 -2.05
CA LYS A 37 6.68 7.82 -2.81
C LYS A 37 6.37 7.23 -4.18
N GLY A 38 5.11 7.25 -4.57
CA GLY A 38 4.70 6.73 -5.87
C GLY A 38 3.22 6.84 -6.15
N PHE A 39 2.61 5.76 -6.61
CA PHE A 39 1.19 5.71 -6.93
C PHE A 39 0.51 4.50 -6.32
N LEU A 40 -0.80 4.63 -6.17
CA LEU A 40 -1.70 3.59 -5.68
C LEU A 40 -2.61 3.13 -6.81
N TYR A 41 -2.79 1.82 -6.91
CA TYR A 41 -3.90 1.22 -7.63
C TYR A 41 -4.86 0.60 -6.64
N LEU A 42 -6.16 0.77 -6.89
CA LEU A 42 -7.21 0.06 -6.21
C LEU A 42 -7.85 -0.90 -7.21
N SER A 43 -7.92 -2.17 -6.83
CA SER A 43 -8.68 -3.19 -7.56
C SER A 43 -9.87 -3.66 -6.76
N THR A 44 -10.65 -4.58 -7.33
CA THR A 44 -11.72 -5.29 -6.61
C THR A 44 -11.22 -6.20 -5.49
N LYS A 45 -9.91 -6.48 -5.39
CA LYS A 45 -9.34 -7.44 -4.43
C LYS A 45 -8.32 -6.83 -3.46
N ARG A 46 -7.56 -5.82 -3.88
CA ARG A 46 -6.41 -5.31 -3.13
C ARG A 46 -6.11 -3.85 -3.45
N ILE A 47 -5.40 -3.23 -2.52
CA ILE A 47 -4.69 -1.97 -2.74
C ILE A 47 -3.25 -2.31 -3.10
N ILE A 48 -2.73 -1.73 -4.17
CA ILE A 48 -1.34 -1.89 -4.60
C ILE A 48 -0.65 -0.53 -4.56
N PHE A 49 0.36 -0.39 -3.71
CA PHE A 49 1.29 0.72 -3.78
C PHE A 49 2.49 0.35 -4.66
N VAL A 50 2.91 1.25 -5.55
CA VAL A 50 4.10 1.10 -6.38
C VAL A 50 5.01 2.31 -6.19
N ALA A 51 6.25 2.05 -5.79
CA ALA A 51 7.28 3.06 -5.62
C ALA A 51 7.89 3.40 -6.99
N VAL A 52 7.86 4.69 -7.36
CA VAL A 52 8.47 5.20 -8.61
C VAL A 52 9.48 6.33 -8.40
N LYS A 53 9.56 6.86 -7.18
CA LYS A 53 10.56 7.86 -6.79
C LYS A 53 11.50 7.25 -5.74
N LYS A 54 11.88 8.04 -4.74
CA LYS A 54 12.68 7.61 -3.60
C LYS A 54 11.85 6.68 -2.69
N SER A 55 12.45 5.55 -2.33
CA SER A 55 11.98 4.63 -1.30
C SER A 55 13.05 4.42 -0.24
N CYS A 56 12.68 3.77 0.86
CA CYS A 56 13.58 3.49 1.97
C CYS A 56 14.79 2.63 1.60
N ARG A 57 14.67 1.78 0.56
CA ARG A 57 15.70 0.86 0.09
C ARG A 57 15.47 0.50 -1.37
N GLN A 58 16.55 0.20 -2.09
CA GLN A 58 16.49 -0.01 -3.56
C GLN A 58 15.64 -1.22 -3.97
N ASP A 59 15.56 -2.25 -3.13
CA ASP A 59 14.79 -3.47 -3.32
C ASP A 59 13.30 -3.32 -3.01
N PHE A 60 12.87 -2.23 -2.38
CA PHE A 60 11.45 -1.96 -2.14
C PHE A 60 10.82 -1.28 -3.36
N LYS A 61 10.00 -2.03 -4.11
CA LYS A 61 9.34 -1.59 -5.35
C LYS A 61 7.82 -1.46 -5.24
N SER A 62 7.17 -2.32 -4.47
CA SER A 62 5.73 -2.30 -4.31
C SER A 62 5.30 -2.94 -2.99
N PHE A 63 4.10 -2.62 -2.55
CA PHE A 63 3.46 -3.26 -1.41
C PHE A 63 1.98 -3.48 -1.71
N GLU A 64 1.49 -4.67 -1.40
CA GLU A 64 0.11 -5.06 -1.67
C GLU A 64 -0.64 -5.34 -0.38
N ILE A 65 -1.88 -4.86 -0.32
CA ILE A 65 -2.77 -5.03 0.83
C ILE A 65 -4.07 -5.66 0.31
N PRO A 66 -4.26 -6.98 0.51
CA PRO A 66 -5.54 -7.62 0.20
C PRO A 66 -6.66 -7.02 1.04
N LEU A 67 -7.77 -6.64 0.39
CA LEU A 67 -8.92 -6.03 1.08
C LEU A 67 -9.53 -6.96 2.13
N GLY A 68 -9.52 -8.28 1.87
CA GLY A 68 -10.05 -9.29 2.80
C GLY A 68 -9.24 -9.46 4.09
N THR A 69 -7.93 -9.16 4.06
CA THR A 69 -7.03 -9.29 5.23
C THR A 69 -6.68 -7.94 5.88
N MET A 70 -7.02 -6.83 5.24
CA MET A 70 -6.90 -5.49 5.85
C MET A 70 -7.75 -5.40 7.13
N ARG A 71 -7.18 -4.81 8.17
CA ARG A 71 -7.84 -4.64 9.47
C ARG A 71 -7.82 -3.20 9.94
N SER A 72 -8.90 -2.81 10.61
CA SER A 72 -9.08 -1.48 11.20
C SER A 72 -8.77 -0.33 10.23
N PRO A 73 -9.32 -0.32 9.00
CA PRO A 73 -9.11 0.81 8.10
C PRO A 73 -9.69 2.07 8.73
N LYS A 74 -8.92 3.16 8.66
CA LYS A 74 -9.28 4.47 9.17
C LYS A 74 -8.98 5.51 8.12
N PHE A 75 -10.00 6.28 7.77
CA PHE A 75 -9.83 7.49 6.98
C PHE A 75 -9.57 8.65 7.93
N ASN A 76 -8.46 9.36 7.72
CA ASN A 76 -8.02 10.45 8.59
C ASN A 76 -8.00 11.74 7.77
N GLN A 77 -8.77 12.72 8.24
CA GLN A 77 -8.92 14.04 7.63
C GLN A 77 -8.41 15.12 8.58
N PRO A 78 -7.09 15.34 8.63
CA PRO A 78 -6.54 16.39 9.47
C PRO A 78 -6.96 17.76 8.93
N ILE A 79 -7.14 18.73 9.84
CA ILE A 79 -7.46 20.13 9.47
C ILE A 79 -6.32 20.74 8.64
N PHE A 80 -5.08 20.33 8.92
CA PHE A 80 -3.87 20.72 8.19
C PHE A 80 -3.15 19.49 7.66
N GLY A 81 -2.73 19.55 6.39
CA GLY A 81 -2.05 18.45 5.71
C GLY A 81 -2.98 17.62 4.82
N ALA A 82 -2.43 16.55 4.25
CA ALA A 82 -3.16 15.68 3.32
C ALA A 82 -3.96 14.60 4.07
N ASN A 83 -5.09 14.21 3.49
CA ASN A 83 -5.88 13.08 3.97
C ASN A 83 -5.11 11.77 3.75
N TYR A 84 -5.30 10.82 4.67
CA TYR A 84 -4.65 9.52 4.56
C TYR A 84 -5.53 8.37 5.06
N LEU A 85 -5.38 7.23 4.38
CA LEU A 85 -5.92 5.95 4.80
C LEU A 85 -4.86 5.25 5.65
N SER A 86 -5.21 4.84 6.86
CA SER A 86 -4.35 4.00 7.70
C SER A 86 -5.05 2.71 8.10
N GLY A 87 -4.28 1.72 8.50
CA GLY A 87 -4.82 0.44 8.92
C GLY A 87 -3.73 -0.53 9.29
N LYS A 88 -4.12 -1.81 9.32
CA LYS A 88 -3.21 -2.92 9.60
C LYS A 88 -3.27 -3.92 8.45
N ALA A 89 -2.16 -4.10 7.75
CA ALA A 89 -1.99 -5.15 6.77
C ALA A 89 -1.72 -6.48 7.50
N ARG A 90 -2.24 -7.57 6.93
CA ARG A 90 -1.95 -8.94 7.37
C ARG A 90 -1.59 -9.78 6.16
N PRO A 91 -0.72 -10.80 6.34
CA PRO A 91 -0.41 -11.75 5.29
C PRO A 91 -1.70 -12.37 4.73
N ALA A 92 -1.69 -12.67 3.43
CA ALA A 92 -2.72 -13.52 2.86
C ALA A 92 -2.62 -14.92 3.48
N SER A 93 -3.75 -15.63 3.60
CA SER A 93 -3.80 -16.97 4.20
C SER A 93 -2.72 -17.87 3.59
N GLY A 94 -1.86 -18.45 4.44
CA GLY A 94 -0.76 -19.32 4.02
C GLY A 94 0.60 -18.63 3.82
N GLN A 95 0.70 -17.30 3.94
CA GLN A 95 1.96 -16.55 3.93
C GLN A 95 2.46 -16.18 5.35
N ASP A 96 1.94 -16.86 6.36
CA ASP A 96 2.19 -16.55 7.77
C ASP A 96 3.61 -16.96 8.23
N GLN A 97 4.35 -17.69 7.39
CA GLN A 97 5.70 -18.19 7.71
C GLN A 97 6.73 -17.72 6.68
N GLY A 98 7.83 -17.13 7.16
CA GLY A 98 9.03 -16.79 6.37
C GLY A 98 8.99 -15.49 5.56
N GLY A 99 7.82 -14.84 5.40
CA GLY A 99 7.70 -13.58 4.68
C GLY A 99 7.92 -12.31 5.53
N PRO A 100 7.96 -11.10 4.93
CA PRO A 100 8.13 -9.83 5.65
C PRO A 100 7.02 -9.51 6.67
N LEU A 101 5.86 -10.17 6.54
CA LEU A 101 4.74 -10.08 7.46
C LEU A 101 4.63 -11.29 8.40
N ALA A 102 5.58 -12.23 8.34
CA ALA A 102 5.66 -13.32 9.31
C ALA A 102 5.95 -12.72 10.69
N GLY A 103 4.99 -12.82 11.61
CA GLY A 103 4.97 -12.07 12.86
C GLY A 103 3.71 -11.22 13.06
N GLY A 104 2.84 -11.14 12.05
CA GLY A 104 1.45 -10.72 12.21
C GLY A 104 1.11 -9.41 11.51
N SER A 105 0.56 -8.46 12.27
CA SER A 105 -0.10 -7.29 11.70
C SER A 105 0.87 -6.12 11.51
N ALA A 106 0.98 -5.60 10.29
CA ALA A 106 1.83 -4.45 9.96
C ALA A 106 0.99 -3.17 9.84
N PRO A 107 1.14 -2.19 10.74
CA PRO A 107 0.50 -0.89 10.58
C PRO A 107 0.98 -0.20 9.31
N PHE A 108 0.06 0.35 8.53
CA PHE A 108 0.38 1.10 7.31
C PHE A 108 -0.37 2.43 7.26
N SER A 109 0.15 3.35 6.45
CA SER A 109 -0.52 4.56 6.01
C SER A 109 -0.28 4.84 4.52
N LEU A 110 -1.30 5.41 3.88
CA LEU A 110 -1.32 5.85 2.49
C LEU A 110 -1.82 7.29 2.48
N THR A 111 -0.93 8.25 2.25
CA THR A 111 -1.24 9.68 2.25
C THR A 111 -1.44 10.17 0.82
N PHE A 112 -2.54 10.87 0.57
CA PHE A 112 -2.98 11.27 -0.76
C PHE A 112 -2.66 12.75 -0.99
N ASN A 113 -1.44 13.05 -1.40
CA ASN A 113 -0.94 14.43 -1.50
C ASN A 113 -1.63 15.24 -2.63
N ALA A 114 -2.11 14.55 -3.66
CA ALA A 114 -2.89 15.14 -4.76
C ALA A 114 -4.42 15.08 -4.54
N GLY A 115 -4.88 14.75 -3.33
CA GLY A 115 -6.29 14.58 -3.00
C GLY A 115 -6.91 13.24 -3.46
N GLY A 116 -8.24 13.16 -3.49
CA GLY A 116 -8.97 11.95 -3.94
C GLY A 116 -8.96 10.77 -2.94
N CYS A 117 -8.83 11.08 -1.65
CA CYS A 117 -8.86 10.12 -0.54
C CYS A 117 -10.29 9.88 0.03
N GLY A 118 -11.28 10.67 -0.41
CA GLY A 118 -12.69 10.57 -0.02
C GLY A 118 -13.59 10.06 -1.13
#